data_AF-A0A3D1H9V3-F1
#
_entry.id   AF-A0A3D1H9V3-F1
#
_cell.length_a   1.000
_cell.length_b   1.000
_cell.length_c   1.000
_cell.angle_alpha   90.00
_cell.angle_beta   90.00
_cell.angle_gamma   90.00
#
_symmetry.space_group_name_H-M   'P 1'
#
loop_
_entity.id
_entity.type
_entity.pdbx_description
1 polymer ?
#
loop_
_entity_poly.entity_id
_entity_poly.type
_entity_poly.pdbx_seq_one_letter_code
_entity_poly.pdbx_strand_id
1 'polypeptide(L)'
;MTYKTKKKLIHFYTSGAVAEDFAATKKRKLASFRKTVRACFYVQCGVFAICAAAGFISGFSGAVPAAICSVIPLAAAFFAAGGTAAVRTLSCILNFLLSAAAIVACILTGEPFLGVCGGLLAAAFAASCVSLRMRFYEDFLAGYPVKLLKREDYTLLRNFSDETAVEPPTIESFTSADEKVPELPPLTSEMRELANRLGSIIGSEK
;
A
#
# COMPACT_ATOMS: atom_id res chain seq x y z
N MET A 1 16.80 3.48 -7.11
CA MET A 1 15.38 3.81 -7.39
C MET A 1 15.33 5.08 -8.22
N THR A 2 14.62 5.11 -9.35
CA THR A 2 14.59 6.30 -10.22
C THR A 2 13.81 7.45 -9.57
N TYR A 3 14.19 8.70 -9.86
CA TYR A 3 13.57 9.91 -9.28
C TYR A 3 12.05 9.94 -9.50
N LYS A 4 11.57 9.59 -10.71
CA LYS A 4 10.14 9.52 -11.04
C LYS A 4 9.37 8.54 -10.16
N THR A 5 9.94 7.37 -9.85
CA THR A 5 9.29 6.37 -9.00
C THR A 5 9.25 6.81 -7.54
N LYS A 6 10.33 7.45 -7.06
CA LYS A 6 10.37 8.02 -5.70
C LYS A 6 9.28 9.09 -5.54
N LYS A 7 9.17 10.00 -6.50
CA LYS A 7 8.16 11.07 -6.50
C LYS A 7 6.73 10.50 -6.42
N LYS A 8 6.39 9.53 -7.27
CA LYS A 8 5.09 8.84 -7.22
C LYS A 8 4.83 8.14 -5.88
N LEU A 9 5.87 7.55 -5.27
CA LEU A 9 5.72 6.81 -4.02
C LEU A 9 5.44 7.74 -2.83
N ILE A 10 6.04 8.92 -2.81
CA ILE A 10 5.92 9.89 -1.71
C ILE A 10 4.69 10.79 -1.89
N HIS A 11 4.23 11.01 -3.13
CA HIS A 11 3.16 11.96 -3.43
C HIS A 11 1.88 11.76 -2.62
N PHE A 12 1.36 12.85 -2.04
CA PHE A 12 0.10 12.87 -1.27
C PHE A 12 -0.61 14.23 -1.38
N TYR A 13 -1.90 14.23 -1.06
CA TYR A 13 -2.72 15.43 -0.98
C TYR A 13 -2.84 15.88 0.48
N THR A 14 -2.80 17.18 0.74
CA THR A 14 -2.88 17.71 2.11
C THR A 14 -3.77 18.95 2.20
N SER A 15 -4.48 19.08 3.32
CA SER A 15 -5.35 20.22 3.65
C SER A 15 -4.61 21.36 4.36
N GLY A 16 -3.34 21.14 4.75
CA GLY A 16 -2.52 22.08 5.51
C GLY A 16 -1.73 21.39 6.63
N ALA A 17 -2.24 20.27 7.15
CA ALA A 17 -1.58 19.44 8.16
C ALA A 17 -0.62 18.41 7.53
N VAL A 18 0.49 18.89 6.95
CA VAL A 18 1.42 18.09 6.12
C VAL A 18 1.92 16.82 6.82
N ALA A 19 2.24 16.88 8.12
CA ALA A 19 2.79 15.74 8.86
C ALA A 19 1.76 14.64 9.14
N GLU A 20 0.54 15.03 9.50
CA GLU A 20 -0.56 14.10 9.80
C GLU A 20 -1.09 13.44 8.52
N ASP A 21 -1.29 14.23 7.47
CA ASP A 21 -1.73 13.75 6.16
C ASP A 21 -0.69 12.81 5.52
N PHE A 22 0.60 13.09 5.72
CA PHE A 22 1.67 12.19 5.29
C PHE A 22 1.65 10.87 6.08
N ALA A 23 1.48 10.93 7.41
CA ALA A 23 1.41 9.73 8.25
C ALA A 23 0.20 8.85 7.89
N ALA A 24 -0.96 9.45 7.64
CA ALA A 24 -2.17 8.77 7.19
C ALA A 24 -1.97 8.12 5.80
N THR A 25 -1.41 8.87 4.85
CA THR A 25 -1.13 8.37 3.50
C THR A 25 -0.10 7.25 3.50
N LYS A 26 0.96 7.39 4.31
CA LYS A 26 1.98 6.36 4.52
C LYS A 26 1.36 5.07 5.04
N LYS A 27 0.52 5.12 6.08
CA LYS A 27 -0.21 3.95 6.59
C LYS A 27 -1.07 3.30 5.51
N ARG A 28 -1.79 4.08 4.70
CA ARG A 28 -2.63 3.58 3.60
C ARG A 28 -1.81 2.90 2.51
N LYS A 29 -0.68 3.48 2.08
CA LYS A 29 0.22 2.89 1.07
C LYS A 29 0.88 1.60 1.58
N LEU A 30 1.36 1.59 2.82
CA LEU A 30 1.91 0.40 3.47
C LEU A 30 0.87 -0.73 3.53
N ALA A 31 -0.38 -0.41 3.90
CA ALA A 31 -1.46 -1.38 3.88
C ALA A 31 -1.72 -1.95 2.48
N SER A 32 -1.66 -1.11 1.45
CA SER A 32 -1.78 -1.54 0.05
C SER A 32 -0.65 -2.48 -0.37
N PHE A 33 0.61 -2.17 -0.03
CA PHE A 33 1.75 -3.03 -0.35
C PHE A 33 1.62 -4.41 0.30
N ARG A 34 1.17 -4.47 1.56
CA ARG A 34 0.91 -5.73 2.25
C ARG A 34 -0.18 -6.56 1.57
N LYS A 35 -1.24 -5.92 1.04
CA LYS A 35 -2.27 -6.62 0.24
C LYS A 35 -1.68 -7.20 -1.03
N THR A 36 -0.87 -6.44 -1.76
CA THR A 36 -0.20 -6.92 -2.98
C THR A 36 0.74 -8.09 -2.69
N VAL A 37 1.54 -8.02 -1.62
CA VAL A 37 2.42 -9.12 -1.21
C VAL A 37 1.63 -10.39 -0.90
N ARG A 38 0.49 -10.27 -0.20
CA ARG A 38 -0.41 -11.42 0.05
C ARG A 38 -0.99 -11.98 -1.24
N ALA A 39 -1.41 -11.11 -2.17
CA ALA A 39 -1.92 -11.56 -3.47
C ALA A 39 -0.85 -12.33 -4.26
N CYS A 40 0.39 -11.84 -4.29
CA CYS A 40 1.51 -12.55 -4.92
C CYS A 40 1.75 -13.92 -4.28
N PHE A 41 1.66 -14.01 -2.94
CA PHE A 41 1.77 -15.28 -2.23
C PHE A 41 0.68 -16.28 -2.65
N TYR A 42 -0.58 -15.85 -2.75
CA TYR A 42 -1.67 -16.73 -3.21
C TYR A 42 -1.48 -17.19 -4.66
N VAL A 43 -0.97 -16.32 -5.54
CA VAL A 43 -0.64 -16.71 -6.93
C VAL A 43 0.44 -17.78 -6.93
N GLN A 44 1.48 -17.65 -6.10
CA GLN A 44 2.53 -18.67 -5.97
C GLN A 44 1.97 -20.01 -5.48
N CYS A 45 1.13 -20.00 -4.43
CA CYS A 45 0.49 -21.21 -3.95
C CYS A 45 -0.38 -21.88 -5.02
N GLY A 46 -1.16 -21.10 -5.77
CA GLY A 46 -1.98 -21.61 -6.87
C GLY A 46 -1.13 -22.26 -7.96
N VAL A 47 -0.03 -21.62 -8.34
CA VAL A 47 0.94 -22.17 -9.29
C VAL A 47 1.51 -23.51 -8.81
N PHE A 48 1.98 -23.60 -7.57
CA PHE A 48 2.56 -24.84 -7.04
C PHE A 48 1.53 -25.97 -6.95
N ALA A 49 0.27 -25.65 -6.61
CA ALA A 49 -0.81 -26.61 -6.60
C ALA A 49 -1.12 -27.15 -8.00
N ILE A 50 -1.13 -26.28 -9.03
CA ILE A 50 -1.33 -26.69 -10.42
C ILE A 50 -0.16 -27.57 -10.90
N CYS A 51 1.09 -27.18 -10.60
CA CYS A 51 2.26 -28.01 -10.92
C CYS A 51 2.19 -29.38 -10.25
N ALA A 52 1.78 -29.45 -8.98
CA ALA A 52 1.59 -30.72 -8.28
C ALA A 52 0.50 -31.58 -8.93
N ALA A 53 -0.67 -30.99 -9.23
CA ALA A 53 -1.79 -31.70 -9.87
C ALA A 53 -1.41 -32.24 -11.26
N ALA A 54 -0.75 -31.42 -12.08
CA ALA A 54 -0.27 -31.84 -13.41
C ALA A 54 0.80 -32.96 -13.31
N GLY A 55 1.58 -32.97 -12.23
CA GLY A 55 2.50 -34.06 -11.91
C GLY A 55 1.85 -35.39 -11.59
N PHE A 56 0.77 -35.36 -10.80
CA PHE A 56 0.00 -36.57 -10.50
C PHE A 56 -0.70 -37.12 -11.75
N ILE A 57 -1.16 -36.24 -12.65
CA ILE A 57 -1.81 -36.65 -13.90
C ILE A 57 -0.81 -37.32 -14.86
N SER A 58 0.46 -36.89 -14.86
CA SER A 58 1.51 -37.45 -15.72
C SER A 58 2.10 -38.78 -15.22
N GLY A 59 1.62 -39.31 -14.08
CA GLY A 59 2.01 -40.63 -13.58
C GLY A 59 3.41 -40.65 -12.92
N PHE A 60 4.01 -41.84 -12.82
CA PHE A 60 5.22 -42.07 -12.02
C PHE A 60 6.45 -41.27 -12.49
N SER A 61 6.56 -41.00 -13.80
CA SER A 61 7.65 -40.19 -14.38
C SER A 61 7.54 -38.70 -14.04
N GLY A 62 6.31 -38.19 -13.82
CA GLY A 62 6.04 -36.79 -13.47
C GLY A 62 5.97 -36.52 -11.97
N ALA A 63 5.78 -37.54 -11.14
CA ALA A 63 5.59 -37.41 -9.69
C ALA A 63 6.79 -36.79 -8.96
N VAL A 64 8.02 -37.22 -9.29
CA VAL A 64 9.25 -36.70 -8.65
C VAL A 64 9.53 -35.24 -9.06
N PRO A 65 9.55 -34.88 -10.36
CA PRO A 65 9.68 -33.49 -10.78
C PRO A 65 8.60 -32.59 -10.18
N ALA A 66 7.36 -33.06 -10.11
CA ALA A 66 6.25 -32.30 -9.56
C ALA A 66 6.38 -32.05 -8.06
N ALA A 67 6.82 -33.05 -7.28
CA ALA A 67 7.09 -32.87 -5.85
C ALA A 67 8.19 -31.83 -5.61
N ILE A 68 9.27 -31.88 -6.39
CA ILE A 68 10.38 -30.91 -6.31
C ILE A 68 9.90 -29.51 -6.71
N CYS A 69 9.12 -29.39 -7.79
CA CYS A 69 8.62 -28.12 -8.32
C CYS A 69 7.45 -27.52 -7.53
N SER A 70 6.88 -28.26 -6.58
CA SER A 70 5.75 -27.79 -5.76
C SER A 70 6.11 -27.63 -4.29
N VAL A 71 6.65 -28.67 -3.64
CA VAL A 71 6.82 -28.71 -2.17
C VAL A 71 7.94 -27.77 -1.71
N ILE A 72 9.09 -27.81 -2.39
CA ILE A 72 10.27 -27.00 -2.05
C ILE A 72 9.97 -25.49 -2.21
N PRO A 73 9.47 -25.02 -3.36
CA PRO A 73 9.18 -23.60 -3.52
C PRO A 73 7.95 -23.14 -2.72
N LEU A 74 6.99 -24.02 -2.42
CA LEU A 74 5.90 -23.72 -1.50
C LEU A 74 6.41 -23.46 -0.08
N ALA A 75 7.26 -24.33 0.45
CA ALA A 75 7.89 -24.13 1.76
C ALA A 75 8.67 -22.81 1.79
N ALA A 76 9.48 -22.55 0.75
CA ALA A 76 10.22 -21.30 0.63
C ALA A 76 9.29 -20.07 0.56
N ALA A 77 8.14 -20.16 -0.11
CA ALA A 77 7.16 -19.08 -0.19
C ALA A 77 6.51 -18.80 1.18
N PHE A 78 6.23 -19.83 1.99
CA PHE A 78 5.72 -19.66 3.36
C PHE A 78 6.74 -18.94 4.25
N PHE A 79 8.00 -19.35 4.20
CA PHE A 79 9.07 -18.66 4.92
C PHE A 79 9.28 -17.23 4.42
N ALA A 80 9.14 -17.00 3.11
CA ALA A 80 9.26 -15.67 2.50
C ALA A 80 8.09 -14.73 2.82
N ALA A 81 6.89 -15.25 3.12
CA ALA A 81 5.73 -14.45 3.49
C ALA A 81 5.96 -13.72 4.83
N GLY A 82 6.53 -14.41 5.83
CA GLY A 82 6.84 -13.87 7.15
C GLY A 82 8.30 -13.42 7.34
N GLY A 83 9.20 -13.77 6.42
CA GLY A 83 10.64 -13.59 6.55
C GLY A 83 11.18 -12.22 6.15
N THR A 84 12.49 -12.06 6.31
CA THR A 84 13.25 -10.86 5.91
C THR A 84 13.39 -10.73 4.39
N ALA A 85 13.89 -9.59 3.92
CA ALA A 85 14.19 -9.39 2.50
C ALA A 85 15.09 -10.49 1.92
N ALA A 86 16.04 -11.00 2.71
CA ALA A 86 16.93 -12.10 2.31
C ALA A 86 16.16 -13.39 1.97
N VAL A 87 15.16 -13.76 2.79
CA VAL A 87 14.36 -14.98 2.57
C VAL A 87 13.53 -14.86 1.29
N ARG A 88 13.01 -13.67 0.99
CA ARG A 88 12.32 -13.41 -0.29
C ARG A 88 13.26 -13.48 -1.49
N THR A 89 14.48 -12.96 -1.36
CA THR A 89 15.49 -13.07 -2.41
C THR A 89 15.83 -14.54 -2.68
N LEU A 90 16.02 -15.34 -1.62
CA LEU A 90 16.26 -16.77 -1.74
C LEU A 90 15.09 -17.50 -2.43
N SER A 91 13.85 -17.21 -2.03
CA SER A 91 12.66 -17.77 -2.70
C SER A 91 12.58 -17.36 -4.18
N CYS A 92 12.94 -16.12 -4.50
CA CYS A 92 13.01 -15.63 -5.87
C CYS A 92 14.06 -16.39 -6.71
N ILE A 93 15.28 -16.53 -6.19
CA ILE A 93 16.36 -17.28 -6.85
C ILE A 93 15.96 -18.74 -7.03
N LEU A 94 15.37 -19.36 -6.01
CA LEU A 94 14.92 -20.74 -6.06
C LEU A 94 13.87 -20.97 -7.16
N ASN A 95 12.85 -20.10 -7.27
CA ASN A 95 11.85 -20.16 -8.33
C ASN A 95 12.48 -20.00 -9.73
N PHE A 96 13.48 -19.13 -9.87
CA PHE A 96 14.22 -18.97 -11.12
C PHE A 96 15.00 -20.24 -11.50
N LEU A 97 15.77 -20.80 -10.55
CA LEU A 97 16.57 -22.00 -10.79
C LEU A 97 15.69 -23.20 -11.12
N LEU A 98 14.58 -23.40 -10.40
CA LEU A 98 13.62 -24.46 -10.68
C LEU A 98 12.95 -24.27 -12.04
N SER A 99 12.55 -23.05 -12.39
CA SER A 99 11.97 -22.75 -13.70
C SER A 99 12.97 -23.06 -14.83
N ALA A 100 14.21 -22.60 -14.71
CA ALA A 100 15.25 -22.86 -15.70
C ALA A 100 15.57 -24.35 -15.82
N ALA A 101 15.72 -25.05 -14.68
CA ALA A 101 15.98 -26.49 -14.67
C ALA A 101 14.82 -27.28 -15.31
N ALA A 102 13.56 -26.92 -15.02
CA ALA A 102 12.40 -27.56 -15.63
C ALA A 102 12.32 -27.32 -17.15
N ILE A 103 12.63 -26.10 -17.62
CA ILE A 103 12.67 -25.78 -19.05
C ILE A 103 13.80 -26.55 -19.75
N VAL A 104 15.01 -26.58 -19.17
CA VAL A 104 16.13 -27.33 -19.74
C VAL A 104 15.81 -28.83 -19.77
N ALA A 105 15.24 -29.38 -18.69
CA ALA A 105 14.82 -30.77 -18.65
C ALA A 105 13.74 -31.08 -19.70
N CYS A 106 12.80 -30.17 -19.94
CA CYS A 106 11.82 -30.29 -21.03
C CYS A 106 12.49 -30.39 -22.40
N ILE A 107 13.49 -29.55 -22.67
CA ILE A 107 14.22 -29.55 -23.95
C ILE A 107 14.98 -30.87 -24.14
N LEU A 108 15.58 -31.41 -23.07
CA LEU A 108 16.38 -32.64 -23.13
C LEU A 108 15.54 -33.92 -23.20
N THR A 109 14.40 -33.96 -22.52
CA THR A 109 13.56 -35.16 -22.43
C THR A 109 12.39 -35.18 -23.42
N GLY A 110 12.01 -34.02 -23.96
CA GLY A 110 10.83 -33.88 -24.82
C GLY A 110 9.50 -33.93 -24.07
N GLU A 111 9.52 -34.03 -22.73
CA GLU A 111 8.32 -34.15 -21.91
C GLU A 111 7.59 -32.79 -21.77
N PRO A 112 6.38 -32.63 -22.32
CA PRO A 112 5.68 -31.33 -22.35
C PRO A 112 5.29 -30.85 -20.96
N PHE A 113 5.08 -31.76 -20.00
CA PHE A 113 4.75 -31.45 -18.62
C PHE A 113 5.82 -30.57 -17.95
N LEU A 114 7.10 -30.84 -18.20
CA LEU A 114 8.20 -30.08 -17.64
C LEU A 114 8.24 -28.65 -18.19
N GLY A 115 7.85 -28.47 -19.45
CA GLY A 115 7.71 -27.16 -20.07
C GLY A 115 6.58 -26.34 -19.43
N VAL A 116 5.41 -26.95 -19.20
CA VAL A 116 4.29 -26.30 -18.51
C VAL A 116 4.66 -25.93 -17.07
N CYS A 117 5.26 -26.85 -16.32
CA CYS A 117 5.74 -26.57 -14.95
C CYS A 117 6.81 -25.46 -14.94
N GLY A 118 7.76 -25.49 -15.88
CA GLY A 118 8.80 -24.47 -16.00
C GLY A 118 8.22 -23.08 -16.28
N GLY A 119 7.23 -22.98 -17.17
CA GLY A 119 6.52 -21.73 -17.45
C GLY A 119 5.69 -21.22 -16.27
N LEU A 120 5.00 -22.13 -15.57
CA LEU A 120 4.27 -21.80 -14.34
C LEU A 120 5.21 -21.28 -13.24
N LEU A 121 6.37 -21.93 -13.05
CA LEU A 121 7.41 -21.46 -12.12
C LEU A 121 7.99 -20.09 -12.53
N ALA A 122 8.07 -19.78 -13.82
CA ALA A 122 8.46 -18.44 -14.29
C ALA A 122 7.43 -17.37 -13.87
N ALA A 123 6.13 -17.71 -13.89
CA ALA A 123 5.08 -16.82 -13.38
C ALA A 123 5.20 -16.63 -11.85
N ALA A 124 5.49 -17.70 -11.09
CA ALA A 124 5.78 -17.60 -9.66
C ALA A 124 7.04 -16.77 -9.36
N PHE A 125 8.06 -16.85 -10.23
CA PHE A 125 9.24 -16.00 -10.18
C PHE A 125 8.89 -14.51 -10.40
N ALA A 126 8.07 -14.20 -11.40
CA ALA A 126 7.60 -12.83 -11.63
C ALA A 126 6.82 -12.29 -10.41
N ALA A 127 5.93 -13.10 -9.83
CA ALA A 127 5.22 -12.75 -8.60
C ALA A 127 6.18 -12.53 -7.41
N SER A 128 7.26 -13.33 -7.31
CA SER A 128 8.32 -13.16 -6.30
C SER A 128 9.09 -11.85 -6.49
N CYS A 129 9.38 -11.47 -7.73
CA CYS A 129 10.05 -10.21 -8.03
C CYS A 129 9.18 -9.01 -7.64
N VAL A 130 7.87 -9.08 -7.89
CA VAL A 130 6.93 -8.04 -7.49
C VAL A 130 6.85 -7.95 -5.97
N SER A 131 6.75 -9.07 -5.26
CA SER A 131 6.66 -9.06 -3.78
C SER A 131 7.94 -8.52 -3.13
N LEU A 132 9.11 -8.83 -3.69
CA LEU A 132 10.41 -8.30 -3.27
C LEU A 132 10.50 -6.79 -3.52
N ARG A 133 10.07 -6.32 -4.70
CA ARG A 133 10.04 -4.89 -5.04
C ARG A 133 9.08 -4.10 -4.14
N MET A 134 7.91 -4.66 -3.83
CA MET A 134 6.95 -4.02 -2.91
C MET A 134 7.52 -3.90 -1.50
N ARG A 135 8.34 -4.87 -1.06
CA ARG A 135 9.03 -4.78 0.24
C ARG A 135 10.09 -3.70 0.27
N PHE A 136 10.88 -3.56 -0.80
CA PHE A 136 11.81 -2.43 -0.92
C PHE A 136 11.10 -1.08 -0.82
N TYR A 137 9.89 -0.96 -1.40
CA TYR A 137 9.08 0.24 -1.25
C TYR A 137 8.51 0.41 0.15
N GLU A 138 8.14 -0.67 0.82
CA GLU A 138 7.70 -0.68 2.21
C GLU A 138 8.81 -0.16 3.14
N ASP A 139 10.02 -0.73 3.04
CA ASP A 139 11.17 -0.38 3.87
C ASP A 139 11.62 1.08 3.60
N PHE A 140 11.64 1.49 2.33
CA PHE A 140 11.94 2.87 1.95
C PHE A 140 10.92 3.86 2.52
N LEU A 141 9.62 3.57 2.41
CA LEU A 141 8.57 4.46 2.91
C LEU A 141 8.52 4.45 4.44
N ALA A 142 8.79 3.31 5.08
CA ALA A 142 8.89 3.17 6.53
C ALA A 142 10.03 4.02 7.10
N GLY A 143 11.20 4.00 6.46
CA GLY A 143 12.38 4.78 6.87
C GLY A 143 12.37 6.26 6.44
N TYR A 144 11.44 6.70 5.58
CA TYR A 144 11.43 8.09 5.09
C TYR A 144 11.04 9.09 6.19
N PRO A 145 11.93 10.04 6.57
CA PRO A 145 11.64 11.02 7.61
C PRO A 145 10.80 12.18 7.07
N VAL A 146 9.91 12.70 7.91
CA VAL A 146 9.03 13.85 7.60
C VAL A 146 9.84 15.11 7.26
N LYS A 147 11.02 15.27 7.86
CA LYS A 147 11.92 16.43 7.65
C LYS A 147 12.47 16.54 6.21
N LEU A 148 12.43 15.46 5.44
CA LEU A 148 12.89 15.44 4.04
C LEU A 148 11.77 15.69 3.02
N LEU A 149 10.56 16.01 3.49
CA LEU A 149 9.44 16.36 2.61
C LEU A 149 9.67 17.74 1.99
N LYS A 150 9.65 17.79 0.67
CA LYS A 150 9.73 19.05 -0.08
C LYS A 150 8.32 19.47 -0.54
N ARG A 151 8.18 20.75 -0.89
CA ARG A 151 6.92 21.28 -1.44
C ARG A 151 6.48 20.57 -2.72
N GLU A 152 7.42 20.06 -3.51
CA GLU A 152 7.16 19.29 -4.73
C GLU A 152 6.59 17.88 -4.49
N ASP A 153 6.59 17.41 -3.24
CA ASP A 153 6.14 16.07 -2.87
C ASP A 153 4.65 16.02 -2.52
N TYR A 154 3.95 17.14 -2.35
CA TYR A 154 2.53 17.15 -2.00
C TYR A 154 1.74 18.24 -2.72
N THR A 155 0.45 17.95 -2.96
CA THR A 155 -0.49 18.91 -3.56
C THR A 155 -1.40 19.44 -2.47
N LEU A 156 -1.48 20.76 -2.32
CA LEU A 156 -2.46 21.37 -1.42
C LEU A 156 -3.86 21.27 -2.04
N LEU A 157 -4.80 20.74 -1.26
CA LEU A 157 -6.21 20.64 -1.65
C LEU A 157 -6.88 22.01 -1.79
N ARG A 158 -6.32 23.08 -1.21
CA ARG A 158 -6.80 24.47 -1.36
C ARG A 158 -6.83 24.94 -2.81
N ASN A 159 -6.01 24.37 -3.70
CA ASN A 159 -6.04 24.71 -5.12
C ASN A 159 -7.22 24.09 -5.88
N PHE A 160 -7.96 23.13 -5.29
CA PHE A 160 -9.16 22.56 -5.90
C PHE A 160 -10.44 23.34 -5.56
N SER A 161 -10.41 24.24 -4.58
CA SER A 161 -11.58 25.05 -4.20
C SER A 161 -11.75 26.32 -5.04
N ASP A 162 -10.74 26.77 -5.76
CA ASP A 162 -10.82 28.04 -6.53
C ASP A 162 -11.19 27.85 -8.01
N GLU A 163 -11.17 26.62 -8.55
CA GLU A 163 -11.46 26.37 -9.99
C GLU A 163 -12.88 25.82 -10.24
N THR A 164 -13.67 25.63 -9.17
CA THR A 164 -15.13 25.40 -9.24
C THR A 164 -15.93 26.54 -8.64
N ALA A 165 -15.27 27.65 -8.28
CA ALA A 165 -15.93 28.92 -8.02
C ALA A 165 -16.46 29.45 -9.37
N VAL A 166 -17.66 28.98 -9.73
CA VAL A 166 -18.57 29.70 -10.62
C VAL A 166 -18.49 31.17 -10.24
N GLU A 167 -18.12 32.02 -11.21
CA GLU A 167 -18.16 33.47 -11.07
C GLU A 167 -19.46 33.85 -10.32
N PRO A 168 -19.39 34.55 -9.17
CA PRO A 168 -20.61 35.05 -8.58
C PRO A 168 -21.27 35.96 -9.61
N PRO A 169 -22.58 35.82 -9.89
CA PRO A 169 -23.23 36.70 -10.83
C PRO A 169 -23.01 38.13 -10.36
N THR A 170 -22.58 38.98 -11.29
CA THR A 170 -22.48 40.41 -11.11
C THR A 170 -23.89 40.92 -10.76
N ILE A 171 -24.18 41.12 -9.48
CA ILE A 171 -25.39 41.80 -9.07
C ILE A 171 -25.04 43.29 -9.00
N GLU A 172 -25.65 43.99 -9.96
CA GLU A 172 -25.65 45.43 -10.10
C GLU A 172 -25.95 46.13 -8.78
N SER A 173 -25.28 47.26 -8.60
CA SER A 173 -25.54 48.24 -7.55
C SER A 173 -27.03 48.57 -7.43
N PHE A 174 -27.62 48.24 -6.28
CA PHE A 174 -28.81 48.92 -5.76
C PHE A 174 -28.56 49.38 -4.33
N THR A 175 -29.01 50.60 -4.11
CA THR A 175 -28.77 51.52 -2.99
C THR A 175 -29.48 51.15 -1.69
N SER A 176 -28.78 51.37 -0.56
CA SER A 176 -29.26 51.80 0.78
C SER A 176 -30.63 51.33 1.31
N ALA A 177 -30.62 50.52 2.38
CA ALA A 177 -31.45 50.69 3.59
C ALA A 177 -31.01 49.70 4.69
N ASP A 178 -31.08 50.13 5.96
CA ASP A 178 -30.82 49.39 7.20
C ASP A 178 -31.22 47.90 7.19
N GLU A 179 -30.32 47.00 7.57
CA GLU A 179 -30.69 45.65 8.04
C GLU A 179 -29.88 45.24 9.27
N LYS A 180 -30.61 45.06 10.37
CA LYS A 180 -30.16 44.87 11.76
C LYS A 180 -29.21 43.67 11.94
N VAL A 181 -28.14 43.93 12.70
CA VAL A 181 -27.35 42.90 13.40
C VAL A 181 -28.30 42.05 14.29
N PRO A 182 -28.23 40.71 14.27
CA PRO A 182 -28.99 39.89 15.22
C PRO A 182 -28.49 40.15 16.65
N GLU A 183 -29.38 40.60 17.54
CA GLU A 183 -29.06 40.81 18.95
C GLU A 183 -28.72 39.49 19.65
N LEU A 184 -27.62 39.49 20.43
CA LEU A 184 -27.29 38.39 21.33
C LEU A 184 -28.44 38.18 22.34
N PRO A 185 -28.86 36.93 22.62
CA PRO A 185 -29.89 36.67 23.61
C PRO A 185 -29.45 37.17 25.01
N PRO A 186 -30.37 37.70 25.82
CA PRO A 186 -30.05 38.26 27.13
C PRO A 186 -29.50 37.20 28.07
N LEU A 187 -28.40 37.54 28.73
CA LEU A 187 -27.69 36.71 29.69
C LEU A 187 -28.61 36.41 30.88
N THR A 188 -29.12 35.17 30.98
CA THR A 188 -29.98 34.75 32.09
C THR A 188 -29.19 34.69 33.40
N SER A 189 -29.88 34.91 34.53
CA SER A 189 -29.29 34.87 35.88
C SER A 189 -28.55 33.57 36.18
N GLU A 190 -28.97 32.46 35.56
CA GLU A 190 -28.35 31.14 35.69
C GLU A 190 -26.93 31.10 35.11
N MET A 191 -26.67 31.81 33.99
CA MET A 191 -25.33 31.86 33.39
C MET A 191 -24.34 32.67 34.24
N ARG A 192 -24.82 33.67 35.00
CA ARG A 192 -24.00 34.41 35.98
C ARG A 192 -23.67 33.56 37.20
N GLU A 193 -24.61 32.76 37.68
CA GLU A 193 -24.38 31.89 38.83
C GLU A 193 -23.38 30.77 38.51
N LEU A 194 -23.44 30.23 37.28
CA LEU A 194 -22.46 29.26 36.78
C LEU A 194 -21.05 29.85 36.66
N ALA A 195 -20.93 31.09 36.17
CA ALA A 195 -19.64 31.78 36.10
C ALA A 195 -19.03 32.05 37.49
N ASN A 196 -19.84 32.42 38.48
CA ASN A 196 -19.38 32.61 39.86
C ASN A 196 -18.94 31.30 40.53
N ARG A 197 -19.65 30.18 40.28
CA ARG A 197 -19.22 28.86 40.77
C ARG A 197 -17.90 28.42 40.15
N LEU A 198 -17.72 28.61 38.84
CA LEU A 198 -16.46 28.33 38.15
C LEU A 198 -15.30 29.19 38.68
N GLY A 199 -15.54 30.49 38.94
CA GLY A 199 -14.54 31.37 39.55
C GLY A 199 -14.12 30.92 40.95
N SER A 200 -15.06 30.42 41.76
CA SER A 200 -14.76 29.93 43.11
C SER A 200 -13.93 28.64 43.12
N ILE A 201 -14.08 27.78 42.10
CA ILE A 201 -13.29 26.55 41.96
C ILE A 201 -11.86 26.88 41.52
N ILE A 202 -11.70 27.81 40.57
CA ILE A 202 -10.40 28.21 40.04
C ILE A 202 -9.60 29.04 41.07
N GLY A 203 -10.27 29.75 41.97
CA GLY A 203 -9.63 30.53 43.04
C GLY A 203 -9.21 29.74 44.29
N SER A 204 -9.58 28.45 44.40
CA SER A 204 -9.34 27.63 45.59
C SER A 204 -8.12 26.71 45.51
N GLU A 205 -7.36 26.72 44.42
CA GLU A 205 -6.02 26.10 44.34
C GLU A 205 -4.93 27.17 44.56
N LYS A 206 -4.75 27.58 45.83
CA LYS A 206 -3.50 28.13 46.34
C LYS A 206 -3.24 27.63 47.75
#